data_AF-A0A4Q8L601-F1
#
_entry.id   AF-A0A4Q8L601-F1
#
_cell.length_a   1.000
_cell.length_b   1.000
_cell.length_c   1.000
_cell.angle_alpha   90.00
_cell.angle_beta   90.00
_cell.angle_gamma   90.00
#
_symmetry.space_group_name_H-M   'P 1'
#
loop_
_entity.id
_entity.type
_entity.pdbx_description
1 polymer ?
#
loop_
_entity_poly.entity_id
_entity_poly.type
_entity_poly.pdbx_seq_one_letter_code
_entity_poly.pdbx_strand_id
1 'polypeptide(L)'
;MNPPGRPPRSRWLGAWLLAVCLSGCGLPQIAQAALHLQLDTPTLDADERAASQALFGDVQARLPAAWRAALGKVPVRWRDDLPAAVHGRATGAGQVLLPRSLLRGWMQAGDEAARAPARAALVHELAHLLDRSAAGGFSRDPRLLDLAGWQIGSWPRLKLRLRRNAFSDRTPDAYELFSPQEYVAVNLEHRILDADYACRRPLLDAYFARRLGQTPQAGRDCAPGVAFFEDRPAAPLLALDPERVYAVDYLLADGNDAPMSRWGHSMLRLVICAPGRPRGPDCRLDLQYQRVLSFRAFIDDVQISSWGGLTGRYPSRLYLLPMLQVIDDYTQGQLRGLRSLPLTLTRVEIATLLQRAAQVHWSYDGGYRFASNNCAFETYKLLRDGVPALDAGGRLSGITPNGLLRRLERARVVDGQALADLGQAGRAGYYFPPASAQYQAMLDIARARLGLPAQSVEDWLSQPPQRRAPWIERADLRASAALLVLEQAARRRQDLLARDALKRRFLHGRGDADLDAGRTRLRDLLEHEGLFAQPALLLQGQSGYGLPQQAERDFVQSKASALLGAQHAARDTLEHDARPLLPQDLREQIDGTEANLAALGERLRRLGREAGVPALAPSPDQGESRNPASRP
;
A
#
# COMPACT_ATOMS: atom_id res chain seq x y z
N MET A 1 -45.83 -64.16 56.65
CA MET A 1 -44.95 -65.04 57.44
C MET A 1 -43.53 -64.47 57.37
N ASN A 2 -42.96 -64.15 58.54
CA ASN A 2 -41.57 -63.70 58.79
C ASN A 2 -40.61 -64.92 58.91
N PRO A 3 -39.28 -64.77 59.10
CA PRO A 3 -38.23 -63.93 58.49
C PRO A 3 -36.95 -64.83 58.26
N PRO A 4 -35.65 -64.48 58.52
CA PRO A 4 -34.82 -63.26 58.42
C PRO A 4 -33.43 -63.49 57.70
N GLY A 5 -32.61 -62.44 57.52
CA GLY A 5 -31.13 -62.59 57.40
C GLY A 5 -30.32 -61.47 56.71
N ARG A 6 -29.87 -60.46 57.48
CA ARG A 6 -28.75 -59.50 57.17
C ARG A 6 -27.37 -60.23 57.32
N PRO A 7 -26.16 -59.72 56.94
CA PRO A 7 -25.70 -58.31 56.80
C PRO A 7 -24.68 -58.01 55.65
N PRO A 8 -24.14 -56.76 55.53
CA PRO A 8 -23.22 -56.37 54.46
C PRO A 8 -21.74 -56.56 54.84
N ARG A 9 -20.86 -56.73 53.85
CA ARG A 9 -19.39 -56.72 54.05
C ARG A 9 -18.72 -55.73 53.12
N SER A 10 -18.35 -54.61 53.72
CA SER A 10 -17.25 -53.73 53.33
C SER A 10 -15.90 -54.43 53.54
N ARG A 11 -14.84 -53.83 52.96
CA ARG A 11 -13.41 -54.26 52.98
C ARG A 11 -13.25 -55.43 52.02
N TRP A 12 -12.65 -55.27 50.83
CA TRP A 12 -11.22 -55.11 50.61
C TRP A 12 -10.92 -54.04 49.54
N LEU A 13 -10.64 -52.82 50.00
CA LEU A 13 -9.86 -51.81 49.28
C LEU A 13 -8.42 -51.93 49.75
N GLY A 14 -7.47 -51.85 48.81
CA GLY A 14 -6.12 -51.39 49.10
C GLY A 14 -5.03 -52.46 49.16
N ALA A 15 -4.62 -52.98 48.00
CA ALA A 15 -3.26 -53.51 47.82
C ALA A 15 -2.77 -53.65 46.36
N TRP A 16 -3.51 -53.21 45.34
CA TRP A 16 -3.13 -53.40 43.92
C TRP A 16 -3.28 -52.13 43.05
N LEU A 17 -3.02 -50.95 43.63
CA LEU A 17 -3.05 -49.67 42.89
C LEU A 17 -1.82 -48.78 43.18
N LEU A 18 -0.70 -49.36 43.61
CA LEU A 18 0.53 -48.63 43.92
C LEU A 18 1.82 -49.31 43.37
N ALA A 19 1.69 -50.06 42.27
CA ALA A 19 2.82 -50.66 41.56
C ALA A 19 2.70 -50.56 40.02
N VAL A 20 1.95 -49.59 39.50
CA VAL A 20 1.91 -49.24 38.06
C VAL A 20 2.23 -47.74 37.82
N CYS A 21 2.45 -46.94 38.87
CA CYS A 21 2.70 -45.49 38.75
C CYS A 21 4.18 -45.07 38.72
N LEU A 22 5.13 -45.97 38.44
CA LEU A 22 6.56 -45.62 38.32
C LEU A 22 7.24 -46.12 37.03
N SER A 23 6.47 -46.47 35.99
CA SER A 23 7.03 -46.94 34.72
C SER A 23 6.21 -46.39 33.55
N GLY A 24 6.23 -45.06 33.36
CA GLY A 24 5.41 -44.43 32.32
C GLY A 24 5.63 -42.94 32.08
N CYS A 25 6.83 -42.42 32.33
CA CYS A 25 7.21 -41.08 31.86
C CYS A 25 8.52 -41.16 31.05
N GLY A 26 8.54 -42.05 30.06
CA GLY A 26 9.44 -41.92 28.91
C GLY A 26 8.62 -41.30 27.78
N LEU A 27 8.61 -39.97 27.67
CA LEU A 27 8.34 -39.36 26.36
C LEU A 27 9.35 -40.00 25.39
N PRO A 28 8.95 -40.59 24.26
CA PRO A 28 9.93 -41.06 23.31
C PRO A 28 10.72 -39.82 22.87
N GLN A 29 11.99 -39.74 23.28
CA GLN A 29 12.97 -38.93 22.60
C GLN A 29 13.03 -39.48 21.18
N ILE A 30 12.23 -38.91 20.28
CA ILE A 30 12.43 -39.08 18.86
C ILE A 30 13.83 -38.54 18.63
N ALA A 31 14.80 -39.45 18.43
CA ALA A 31 16.13 -39.08 18.02
C ALA A 31 15.99 -38.29 16.72
N GLN A 32 16.04 -36.96 16.82
CA GLN A 32 15.93 -36.07 15.68
C GLN A 32 17.17 -36.31 14.82
N ALA A 33 16.99 -36.94 13.66
CA ALA A 33 18.08 -37.11 12.71
C ALA A 33 18.57 -35.72 12.29
N ALA A 34 19.75 -35.33 12.77
CA ALA A 34 20.37 -34.07 12.40
C ALA A 34 20.79 -34.12 10.92
N LEU A 35 20.74 -32.99 10.23
CA LEU A 35 21.24 -32.83 8.87
C LEU A 35 22.68 -33.35 8.79
N HIS A 36 22.92 -34.28 7.86
CA HIS A 36 24.25 -34.81 7.59
C HIS A 36 24.56 -34.69 6.10
N LEU A 37 25.40 -33.70 5.76
CA LEU A 37 25.90 -33.47 4.41
C LEU A 37 27.00 -34.49 4.09
N GLN A 38 26.74 -35.37 3.13
CA GLN A 38 27.65 -36.45 2.74
C GLN A 38 28.41 -36.05 1.48
N LEU A 39 29.69 -35.72 1.64
CA LEU A 39 30.56 -35.41 0.52
C LEU A 39 30.86 -36.67 -0.30
N ASP A 40 30.61 -36.62 -1.61
CA ASP A 40 31.13 -37.63 -2.52
C ASP A 40 32.60 -37.31 -2.85
N THR A 41 33.51 -38.14 -2.37
CA THR A 41 34.96 -37.92 -2.41
C THR A 41 35.78 -38.49 -3.60
N PRO A 42 35.26 -39.30 -4.55
CA PRO A 42 36.10 -40.04 -5.50
C PRO A 42 37.02 -39.17 -6.37
N THR A 43 36.68 -37.91 -6.57
CA THR A 43 37.36 -37.00 -7.51
C THR A 43 38.03 -35.80 -6.84
N LEU A 44 38.05 -35.75 -5.50
CA LEU A 44 38.54 -34.61 -4.72
C LEU A 44 39.89 -34.92 -4.05
N ASP A 45 40.79 -33.94 -4.02
CA ASP A 45 42.03 -34.02 -3.24
C ASP A 45 41.82 -33.76 -1.73
N ALA A 46 42.89 -33.74 -0.94
CA ALA A 46 42.80 -33.56 0.51
C ALA A 46 42.34 -32.16 0.92
N ASP A 47 42.81 -31.12 0.23
CA ASP A 47 42.51 -29.73 0.53
C ASP A 47 41.07 -29.39 0.13
N GLU A 48 40.61 -29.91 -1.01
CA GLU A 48 39.23 -29.80 -1.47
C GLU A 48 38.25 -30.50 -0.53
N ARG A 49 38.62 -31.67 0.01
CA ARG A 49 37.81 -32.36 1.03
C ARG A 49 37.72 -31.53 2.32
N ALA A 50 38.84 -30.97 2.78
CA ALA A 50 38.86 -30.13 3.98
C ALA A 50 38.01 -28.85 3.78
N ALA A 51 38.17 -28.18 2.65
CA ALA A 51 37.40 -26.99 2.28
C ALA A 51 35.90 -27.28 2.17
N SER A 52 35.51 -28.41 1.58
CA SER A 52 34.12 -28.85 1.51
C SER A 52 33.51 -29.04 2.91
N GLN A 53 34.24 -29.70 3.81
CA GLN A 53 33.77 -29.91 5.19
C GLN A 53 33.66 -28.59 5.97
N ALA A 54 34.58 -27.65 5.75
CA ALA A 54 34.51 -26.31 6.35
C ALA A 54 33.25 -25.55 5.88
N LEU A 55 32.95 -25.57 4.58
CA LEU A 55 31.73 -24.99 4.02
C LEU A 55 30.47 -25.65 4.62
N PHE A 56 30.46 -26.98 4.72
CA PHE A 56 29.33 -27.73 5.26
C PHE A 56 29.09 -27.40 6.74
N GLY A 57 30.15 -27.31 7.54
CA GLY A 57 30.07 -26.90 8.94
C GLY A 57 29.53 -25.48 9.10
N ASP A 58 30.03 -24.52 8.30
CA ASP A 58 29.56 -23.13 8.32
C ASP A 58 28.07 -23.02 7.95
N VAL A 59 27.61 -23.70 6.90
CA VAL A 59 26.19 -23.72 6.53
C VAL A 59 25.34 -24.40 7.60
N GLN A 60 25.74 -25.57 8.10
CA GLN A 60 24.98 -26.29 9.14
C GLN A 60 24.84 -25.47 10.43
N ALA A 61 25.86 -24.70 10.81
CA ALA A 61 25.83 -23.83 12.00
C ALA A 61 24.79 -22.70 11.89
N ARG A 62 24.51 -22.24 10.67
CA ARG A 62 23.54 -21.17 10.39
C ARG A 62 22.11 -21.67 10.21
N LEU A 63 21.94 -22.94 9.82
CA LEU A 63 20.61 -23.50 9.56
C LEU A 63 19.83 -23.77 10.86
N PRO A 64 18.54 -23.35 10.91
CA PRO A 64 17.71 -23.61 12.07
C PRO A 64 17.50 -25.10 12.34
N ALA A 65 17.29 -25.45 13.60
CA ALA A 65 17.13 -26.84 14.04
C ALA A 65 16.01 -27.58 13.28
N ALA A 66 14.84 -26.95 13.09
CA ALA A 66 13.72 -27.53 12.36
C ALA A 66 14.04 -27.82 10.88
N TRP A 67 14.84 -26.96 10.23
CA TRP A 67 15.30 -27.19 8.86
C TRP A 67 16.27 -28.37 8.83
N ARG A 68 17.24 -28.42 9.75
CA ARG A 68 18.19 -29.54 9.83
C ARG A 68 17.49 -30.88 10.07
N ALA A 69 16.48 -30.91 10.94
CA ALA A 69 15.70 -32.11 11.24
C ALA A 69 14.86 -32.60 10.05
N ALA A 70 14.47 -31.71 9.14
CA ALA A 70 13.63 -32.06 7.99
C ALA A 70 14.37 -32.76 6.85
N LEU A 71 15.71 -32.62 6.77
CA LEU A 71 16.49 -33.05 5.61
C LEU A 71 17.30 -34.33 5.82
N GLY A 72 17.62 -34.72 7.05
CA GLY A 72 18.36 -35.97 7.32
C GLY A 72 19.69 -36.06 6.55
N LYS A 73 19.94 -37.15 5.83
CA LYS A 73 21.18 -37.34 5.05
C LYS A 73 21.03 -36.75 3.65
N VAL A 74 21.96 -35.87 3.25
CA VAL A 74 21.95 -35.21 1.94
C VAL A 74 23.31 -35.42 1.25
N PRO A 75 23.39 -36.22 0.19
CA PRO A 75 24.60 -36.35 -0.62
C PRO A 75 24.91 -35.04 -1.36
N VAL A 76 26.18 -34.63 -1.34
CA VAL A 76 26.67 -33.43 -2.03
C VAL A 76 27.82 -33.81 -2.98
N ARG A 77 27.72 -33.40 -4.24
CA ARG A 77 28.71 -33.66 -5.28
C ARG A 77 29.20 -32.37 -5.93
N TRP A 78 30.52 -32.24 -6.07
CA TRP A 78 31.12 -31.21 -6.92
C TRP A 78 31.17 -31.68 -8.37
N ARG A 79 30.83 -30.79 -9.30
CA ARG A 79 30.70 -31.07 -10.74
C ARG A 79 31.44 -30.02 -11.56
N ASP A 80 32.07 -30.46 -12.64
CA ASP A 80 32.70 -29.58 -13.63
C ASP A 80 31.82 -29.41 -14.90
N ASP A 81 30.72 -30.15 -14.99
CA ASP A 81 29.85 -30.25 -16.18
C ASP A 81 28.45 -29.63 -15.99
N LEU A 82 28.25 -28.86 -14.91
CA LEU A 82 27.02 -28.09 -14.76
C LEU A 82 27.00 -26.92 -15.77
N PRO A 83 25.83 -26.57 -16.33
CA PRO A 83 25.73 -25.41 -17.22
C PRO A 83 26.24 -24.14 -16.55
N ALA A 84 26.90 -23.25 -17.30
CA ALA A 84 27.57 -22.07 -16.74
C ALA A 84 26.65 -21.14 -15.93
N ALA A 85 25.36 -21.10 -16.24
CA ALA A 85 24.36 -20.29 -15.53
C ALA A 85 23.76 -20.99 -14.28
N VAL A 86 24.22 -22.19 -13.92
CA VAL A 86 23.68 -22.99 -12.82
C VAL A 86 24.65 -22.96 -11.65
N HIS A 87 24.26 -22.28 -10.57
CA HIS A 87 25.06 -22.17 -9.34
C HIS A 87 24.90 -23.38 -8.41
N GLY A 88 23.89 -24.23 -8.66
CA GLY A 88 23.66 -25.47 -7.94
C GLY A 88 22.49 -26.25 -8.54
N ARG A 89 22.32 -27.50 -8.11
CA ARG A 89 21.12 -28.28 -8.43
C ARG A 89 20.77 -29.30 -7.36
N ALA A 90 19.58 -29.16 -6.81
CA ALA A 90 18.94 -30.14 -5.95
C ALA A 90 18.13 -31.11 -6.82
N THR A 91 18.53 -32.38 -6.82
CA THR A 91 17.91 -33.44 -7.63
C THR A 91 16.63 -33.99 -6.98
N GLY A 92 15.81 -34.70 -7.77
CA GLY A 92 14.64 -35.43 -7.26
C GLY A 92 14.98 -36.56 -6.29
N ALA A 93 16.20 -37.09 -6.35
CA ALA A 93 16.70 -38.13 -5.45
C ALA A 93 17.24 -37.60 -4.10
N GLY A 94 17.12 -36.29 -3.85
CA GLY A 94 17.57 -35.69 -2.59
C GLY A 94 19.06 -35.34 -2.52
N GLN A 95 19.76 -35.35 -3.66
CA GLN A 95 21.17 -34.97 -3.76
C GLN A 95 21.34 -33.51 -4.19
N VAL A 96 22.38 -32.84 -3.69
CA VAL A 96 22.86 -31.52 -4.11
C VAL A 96 24.08 -31.66 -5.04
N LEU A 97 24.04 -30.98 -6.18
CA LEU A 97 25.16 -30.85 -7.11
C LEU A 97 25.62 -29.39 -7.12
N LEU A 98 26.93 -29.15 -6.95
CA LEU A 98 27.50 -27.79 -6.96
C LEU A 98 28.66 -27.69 -7.97
N PRO A 99 28.84 -26.55 -8.66
CA PRO A 99 30.00 -26.34 -9.51
C PRO A 99 31.30 -26.34 -8.72
N ARG A 100 32.32 -27.11 -9.16
CA ARG A 100 33.64 -27.16 -8.51
C ARG A 100 34.36 -25.81 -8.52
N SER A 101 34.00 -24.90 -9.42
CA SER A 101 34.48 -23.51 -9.43
C SER A 101 34.13 -22.76 -8.14
N LEU A 102 32.99 -23.04 -7.51
CA LEU A 102 32.61 -22.44 -6.23
C LEU A 102 33.52 -22.94 -5.09
N LEU A 103 33.92 -24.21 -5.12
CA LEU A 103 34.88 -24.77 -4.16
C LEU A 103 36.26 -24.11 -4.31
N ARG A 104 36.73 -23.94 -5.55
CA ARG A 104 38.00 -23.23 -5.82
C ARG A 104 37.94 -21.78 -5.33
N GLY A 105 36.83 -21.08 -5.59
CA GLY A 105 36.60 -19.73 -5.09
C GLY A 105 36.64 -19.67 -3.56
N TRP A 106 35.99 -20.61 -2.88
CA TRP A 106 36.02 -20.73 -1.42
C TRP A 106 37.43 -20.94 -0.86
N MET A 107 38.24 -21.78 -1.51
CA MET A 107 39.62 -22.06 -1.10
C MET A 107 40.54 -20.85 -1.30
N GLN A 108 40.31 -20.06 -2.35
CA GLN A 108 41.09 -18.86 -2.68
C GLN A 108 40.63 -17.61 -1.91
N ALA A 109 39.47 -17.68 -1.25
CA ALA A 109 38.88 -16.54 -0.58
C ALA A 109 39.72 -16.09 0.62
N GLY A 110 40.21 -14.85 0.53
CA GLY A 110 40.94 -14.18 1.61
C GLY A 110 40.03 -13.54 2.67
N ASP A 111 38.73 -13.38 2.37
CA ASP A 111 37.75 -12.78 3.28
C ASP A 111 36.37 -13.47 3.20
N GLU A 112 35.45 -13.02 4.04
CA GLU A 112 34.09 -13.54 4.16
C GLU A 112 33.23 -13.23 2.92
N ALA A 113 33.47 -12.10 2.24
CA ALA A 113 32.69 -11.69 1.07
C ALA A 113 32.97 -12.63 -0.12
N ALA A 114 34.23 -13.00 -0.34
CA ALA A 114 34.65 -13.94 -1.38
C ALA A 114 34.14 -15.38 -1.12
N ARG A 115 33.80 -15.73 0.13
CA ARG A 115 33.20 -17.01 0.52
C ARG A 115 31.68 -17.09 0.30
N ALA A 116 31.01 -15.95 0.16
CA ALA A 116 29.56 -15.87 0.06
C ALA A 116 28.94 -16.72 -1.08
N PRO A 117 29.50 -16.81 -2.30
CA PRO A 117 28.86 -17.52 -3.40
C PRO A 117 28.67 -19.02 -3.15
N ALA A 118 29.68 -19.71 -2.60
CA ALA A 118 29.60 -21.14 -2.31
C ALA A 118 28.60 -21.43 -1.18
N ARG A 119 28.53 -20.53 -0.19
CA ARG A 119 27.56 -20.59 0.91
C ARG A 119 26.13 -20.40 0.41
N ALA A 120 25.89 -19.34 -0.36
CA ALA A 120 24.60 -19.02 -0.97
C ALA A 120 24.09 -20.23 -1.76
N ALA A 121 24.89 -20.73 -2.71
CA ALA A 121 24.52 -21.89 -3.52
C ALA A 121 24.14 -23.12 -2.68
N LEU A 122 24.93 -23.48 -1.67
CA LEU A 122 24.59 -24.63 -0.81
C LEU A 122 23.30 -24.40 -0.02
N VAL A 123 23.08 -23.20 0.54
CA VAL A 123 21.84 -22.88 1.26
C VAL A 123 20.64 -22.91 0.32
N HIS A 124 20.76 -22.35 -0.88
CA HIS A 124 19.71 -22.34 -1.92
C HIS A 124 19.27 -23.76 -2.28
N GLU A 125 20.22 -24.65 -2.56
CA GLU A 125 19.90 -26.04 -2.91
C GLU A 125 19.29 -26.83 -1.74
N LEU A 126 19.73 -26.57 -0.50
CA LEU A 126 19.10 -27.13 0.69
C LEU A 126 17.69 -26.58 0.90
N ALA A 127 17.41 -25.34 0.48
CA ALA A 127 16.07 -24.75 0.55
C ALA A 127 15.11 -25.43 -0.44
N HIS A 128 15.59 -25.78 -1.64
CA HIS A 128 14.83 -26.60 -2.58
C HIS A 128 14.51 -28.00 -2.02
N LEU A 129 15.47 -28.66 -1.39
CA LEU A 129 15.22 -29.95 -0.72
C LEU A 129 14.21 -29.80 0.41
N LEU A 130 14.31 -28.73 1.20
CA LEU A 130 13.38 -28.48 2.28
C LEU A 130 11.97 -28.25 1.74
N ASP A 131 11.81 -27.43 0.70
CA ASP A 131 10.50 -27.15 0.10
C ASP A 131 9.84 -28.41 -0.48
N ARG A 132 10.64 -29.39 -0.96
CA ARG A 132 10.13 -30.69 -1.40
C ARG A 132 9.81 -31.67 -0.27
N SER A 133 10.36 -31.44 0.93
CA SER A 133 10.13 -32.30 2.10
C SER A 133 8.70 -32.19 2.64
N ALA A 134 8.30 -33.14 3.49
CA ALA A 134 7.01 -33.11 4.19
C ALA A 134 6.86 -31.91 5.15
N ALA A 135 7.97 -31.42 5.71
CA ALA A 135 7.98 -30.24 6.59
C ALA A 135 7.94 -28.92 5.81
N GLY A 136 8.25 -28.95 4.51
CA GLY A 136 8.22 -27.81 3.61
C GLY A 136 6.88 -27.66 2.88
N GLY A 137 6.90 -27.65 1.55
CA GLY A 137 5.72 -27.33 0.72
C GLY A 137 5.34 -25.85 0.80
N PHE A 138 6.29 -24.96 1.04
CA PHE A 138 6.07 -23.51 1.09
C PHE A 138 5.63 -22.99 -0.27
N SER A 139 6.27 -23.43 -1.36
CA SER A 139 5.98 -22.94 -2.73
C SER A 139 4.56 -23.24 -3.20
N ARG A 140 3.84 -24.12 -2.49
CA ARG A 140 2.44 -24.48 -2.74
C ARG A 140 1.48 -23.89 -1.70
N ASP A 141 2.00 -23.28 -0.64
CA ASP A 141 1.19 -22.69 0.43
C ASP A 141 0.48 -21.43 -0.11
N PRO A 142 -0.87 -21.37 -0.05
CA PRO A 142 -1.61 -20.19 -0.46
C PRO A 142 -1.15 -18.89 0.20
N ARG A 143 -0.72 -18.95 1.46
CA ARG A 143 -0.25 -17.77 2.21
C ARG A 143 1.07 -17.25 1.65
N LEU A 144 2.02 -18.14 1.33
CA LEU A 144 3.27 -17.73 0.69
C LEU A 144 2.96 -17.11 -0.67
N LEU A 145 2.15 -17.76 -1.49
CA LEU A 145 1.83 -17.28 -2.84
C LEU A 145 1.16 -15.89 -2.83
N ASP A 146 0.32 -15.62 -1.83
CA ASP A 146 -0.27 -14.29 -1.61
C ASP A 146 0.82 -13.25 -1.25
N LEU A 147 1.73 -13.57 -0.32
CA LEU A 147 2.84 -12.68 0.08
C LEU A 147 3.83 -12.42 -1.05
N ALA A 148 4.15 -13.48 -1.80
CA ALA A 148 5.18 -13.51 -2.82
C ALA A 148 4.76 -12.82 -4.12
N GLY A 149 3.45 -12.67 -4.37
CA GLY A 149 2.94 -11.94 -5.52
C GLY A 149 2.24 -12.79 -6.59
N TRP A 150 2.22 -14.12 -6.44
CA TRP A 150 1.32 -15.02 -7.18
C TRP A 150 -0.09 -15.00 -6.58
N GLN A 151 -0.61 -13.80 -6.34
CA GLN A 151 -1.90 -13.56 -5.69
C GLN A 151 -3.07 -14.19 -6.49
N ILE A 152 -4.22 -14.30 -5.83
CA ILE A 152 -5.46 -14.68 -6.50
C ILE A 152 -5.82 -13.68 -7.63
N GLY A 153 -6.25 -14.22 -8.76
CA GLY A 153 -6.73 -13.44 -9.90
C GLY A 153 -8.17 -13.00 -9.74
N SER A 154 -8.65 -12.23 -10.71
CA SER A 154 -9.94 -11.53 -10.65
C SER A 154 -11.19 -12.42 -10.71
N TRP A 155 -11.01 -13.75 -10.79
CA TRP A 155 -12.07 -14.75 -10.66
C TRP A 155 -11.87 -15.56 -9.36
N PRO A 156 -12.01 -14.94 -8.19
CA PRO A 156 -11.64 -15.53 -6.91
C PRO A 156 -12.43 -16.80 -6.57
N ARG A 157 -13.64 -16.97 -7.12
CA ARG A 157 -14.42 -18.22 -6.99
C ARG A 157 -13.76 -19.43 -7.66
N LEU A 158 -12.99 -19.20 -8.72
CA LEU A 158 -12.23 -20.24 -9.40
C LEU A 158 -10.87 -20.50 -8.74
N LYS A 159 -10.50 -19.71 -7.72
CA LYS A 159 -9.21 -19.77 -7.01
C LYS A 159 -7.97 -19.77 -7.94
N LEU A 160 -8.12 -19.25 -9.15
CA LEU A 160 -7.03 -19.11 -10.11
C LEU A 160 -6.08 -18.03 -9.62
N ARG A 161 -4.77 -18.29 -9.72
CA ARG A 161 -3.71 -17.36 -9.35
C ARG A 161 -3.12 -16.68 -10.57
N LEU A 162 -2.56 -15.49 -10.37
CA LEU A 162 -1.79 -14.80 -11.39
C LEU A 162 -0.57 -15.65 -11.77
N ARG A 163 -0.27 -15.74 -13.06
CA ARG A 163 0.91 -16.47 -13.55
C ARG A 163 2.20 -15.67 -13.41
N ARG A 164 2.09 -14.35 -13.54
CA ARG A 164 3.21 -13.41 -13.38
C ARG A 164 3.19 -12.85 -11.97
N ASN A 165 4.38 -12.69 -11.40
CA ASN A 165 4.59 -12.02 -10.14
C ASN A 165 4.61 -10.50 -10.38
N ALA A 166 3.71 -9.77 -9.72
CA ALA A 166 3.61 -8.32 -9.81
C ALA A 166 4.46 -7.59 -8.75
N PHE A 167 5.12 -8.31 -7.85
CA PHE A 167 6.10 -7.76 -6.90
C PHE A 167 7.49 -7.80 -7.54
N SER A 168 7.65 -7.12 -8.67
CA SER A 168 8.88 -7.16 -9.48
C SER A 168 9.97 -6.21 -8.98
N ASP A 169 9.59 -5.17 -8.23
CA ASP A 169 10.52 -4.19 -7.73
C ASP A 169 11.09 -4.59 -6.37
N ARG A 170 12.27 -4.04 -6.03
CA ARG A 170 12.92 -4.27 -4.74
C ARG A 170 13.14 -5.77 -4.45
N THR A 171 13.55 -6.49 -5.49
CA THR A 171 14.01 -7.89 -5.40
C THR A 171 15.46 -7.95 -4.92
N PRO A 172 15.83 -8.89 -4.01
CA PRO A 172 17.23 -9.18 -3.72
C PRO A 172 17.96 -9.83 -4.91
N ASP A 173 17.26 -10.68 -5.65
CA ASP A 173 17.75 -11.40 -6.83
C ASP A 173 16.57 -11.63 -7.78
N ALA A 174 16.70 -11.21 -9.05
CA ALA A 174 15.67 -11.37 -10.07
C ALA A 174 15.22 -12.83 -10.25
N TYR A 175 16.06 -13.81 -9.89
CA TYR A 175 15.76 -15.23 -9.97
C TYR A 175 14.60 -15.64 -9.05
N GLU A 176 14.33 -14.91 -7.97
CA GLU A 176 13.18 -15.20 -7.09
C GLU A 176 11.83 -15.13 -7.83
N LEU A 177 11.76 -14.35 -8.92
CA LEU A 177 10.53 -14.13 -9.68
C LEU A 177 10.26 -15.24 -10.71
N PHE A 178 11.22 -16.16 -10.92
CA PHE A 178 11.14 -17.18 -11.94
C PHE A 178 10.04 -18.21 -11.66
N SER A 179 9.96 -18.69 -10.42
CA SER A 179 8.92 -19.63 -9.97
C SER A 179 8.70 -19.53 -8.46
N PRO A 180 7.56 -20.02 -7.93
CA PRO A 180 7.37 -20.11 -6.49
C PRO A 180 8.43 -20.95 -5.77
N GLN A 181 9.05 -21.92 -6.44
CA GLN A 181 10.13 -22.73 -5.87
C GLN A 181 11.41 -21.90 -5.71
N GLU A 182 11.78 -21.13 -6.74
CA GLU A 182 12.92 -20.22 -6.67
C GLU A 182 12.67 -19.11 -5.66
N TYR A 183 11.45 -18.58 -5.59
CA TYR A 183 11.09 -17.58 -4.59
C TYR A 183 11.39 -18.07 -3.17
N VAL A 184 10.99 -19.31 -2.85
CA VAL A 184 11.27 -19.91 -1.53
C VAL A 184 12.76 -20.07 -1.31
N ALA A 185 13.49 -20.58 -2.31
CA ALA A 185 14.92 -20.85 -2.17
C ALA A 185 15.73 -19.56 -1.96
N VAL A 186 15.54 -18.56 -2.82
CA VAL A 186 16.18 -17.24 -2.69
C VAL A 186 15.85 -16.59 -1.34
N ASN A 187 14.59 -16.63 -0.92
CA ASN A 187 14.20 -15.95 0.31
C ASN A 187 14.64 -16.68 1.58
N LEU A 188 14.70 -18.01 1.57
CA LEU A 188 15.29 -18.76 2.67
C LEU A 188 16.81 -18.58 2.71
N GLU A 189 17.48 -18.48 1.56
CA GLU A 189 18.90 -18.11 1.49
C GLU A 189 19.13 -16.75 2.18
N HIS A 190 18.42 -15.72 1.75
CA HIS A 190 18.56 -14.38 2.32
C HIS A 190 18.19 -14.36 3.80
N ARG A 191 17.17 -15.09 4.24
CA ARG A 191 16.82 -15.20 5.65
C ARG A 191 17.95 -15.77 6.52
N ILE A 192 18.79 -16.63 5.96
CA ILE A 192 19.91 -17.26 6.68
C ILE A 192 21.18 -16.42 6.61
N LEU A 193 21.38 -15.69 5.50
CA LEU A 193 22.64 -15.00 5.20
C LEU A 193 22.60 -13.49 5.42
N ASP A 194 21.43 -12.87 5.34
CA ASP A 194 21.24 -11.44 5.52
C ASP A 194 20.62 -11.14 6.90
N ALA A 195 21.38 -10.43 7.75
CA ALA A 195 20.95 -10.02 9.07
C ALA A 195 19.76 -9.03 9.05
N ASP A 196 19.58 -8.30 7.95
CA ASP A 196 18.51 -7.32 7.79
C ASP A 196 17.22 -7.93 7.22
N TYR A 197 17.20 -9.24 6.91
CA TYR A 197 16.07 -9.88 6.21
C TYR A 197 14.73 -9.63 6.91
N ALA A 198 14.70 -9.73 8.24
CA ALA A 198 13.50 -9.48 9.04
C ALA A 198 13.01 -8.02 8.95
N CYS A 199 13.90 -7.05 8.77
CA CYS A 199 13.53 -5.65 8.58
C CYS A 199 13.07 -5.37 7.13
N ARG A 200 13.69 -6.06 6.15
CA ARG A 200 13.40 -5.88 4.72
C ARG A 200 12.12 -6.59 4.29
N ARG A 201 11.84 -7.77 4.83
CA ARG A 201 10.67 -8.62 4.50
C ARG A 201 9.99 -9.17 5.75
N PRO A 202 9.47 -8.31 6.66
CA PRO A 202 8.97 -8.73 7.97
C PRO A 202 7.84 -9.75 7.91
N LEU A 203 6.90 -9.59 6.96
CA LEU A 203 5.78 -10.53 6.80
C LEU A 203 6.22 -11.91 6.32
N LEU A 204 7.27 -11.96 5.51
CA LEU A 204 7.81 -13.20 4.96
C LEU A 204 8.71 -13.91 5.97
N ASP A 205 9.52 -13.16 6.73
CA ASP A 205 10.25 -13.70 7.88
C ASP A 205 9.30 -14.31 8.90
N ALA A 206 8.25 -13.57 9.30
CA ALA A 206 7.25 -14.07 10.24
C ALA A 206 6.54 -15.34 9.72
N TYR A 207 6.28 -15.40 8.41
CA TYR A 207 5.73 -16.60 7.78
C TYR A 207 6.68 -17.80 7.90
N PHE A 208 7.95 -17.65 7.49
CA PHE A 208 8.91 -18.74 7.55
C PHE A 208 9.24 -19.15 8.99
N ALA A 209 9.36 -18.20 9.91
CA ALA A 209 9.57 -18.45 11.33
C ALA A 209 8.48 -19.37 11.87
N ARG A 210 7.21 -18.99 11.68
CA ARG A 210 6.07 -19.80 12.11
C ARG A 210 6.05 -21.19 11.47
N ARG A 211 6.30 -21.28 10.16
CA ARG A 211 6.31 -22.56 9.44
C ARG A 211 7.44 -23.50 9.88
N LEU A 212 8.55 -22.94 10.34
CA LEU A 212 9.70 -23.68 10.86
C LEU A 212 9.72 -23.79 12.39
N GLY A 213 8.60 -23.48 13.07
CA GLY A 213 8.50 -23.57 14.53
C GLY A 213 9.45 -22.65 15.30
N GLN A 214 9.86 -21.53 14.70
CA GLN A 214 10.71 -20.51 15.29
C GLN A 214 9.88 -19.27 15.66
N THR A 215 10.38 -18.51 16.61
CA THR A 215 9.94 -17.13 16.81
C THR A 215 10.52 -16.25 15.70
N PRO A 216 9.75 -15.31 15.14
CA PRO A 216 10.29 -14.29 14.23
C PRO A 216 11.48 -13.59 14.88
N GLN A 217 12.52 -13.33 14.09
CA GLN A 217 13.68 -12.59 14.62
C GLN A 217 13.31 -11.12 14.64
N ALA A 218 13.31 -10.50 15.83
CA ALA A 218 13.24 -9.04 15.90
C ALA A 218 14.56 -8.49 15.34
N GLY A 219 14.51 -7.86 14.17
CA GLY A 219 15.69 -7.17 13.63
C GLY A 219 16.14 -6.11 14.61
N ARG A 220 17.41 -6.16 15.02
CA ARG A 220 17.93 -5.35 16.13
C ARG A 220 18.01 -3.86 15.79
N ASP A 221 18.17 -3.53 14.50
CA ASP A 221 18.42 -2.17 14.01
C ASP A 221 17.48 -1.79 12.85
N CYS A 222 16.24 -2.31 12.84
CA CYS A 222 15.27 -1.94 11.82
C CYS A 222 14.99 -0.44 11.85
N ALA A 223 14.93 0.19 10.68
CA ALA A 223 14.58 1.59 10.59
C ALA A 223 13.17 1.82 11.18
N PRO A 224 12.98 2.84 12.04
CA PRO A 224 11.77 2.99 12.85
C PRO A 224 10.54 3.26 11.99
N GLY A 225 9.42 2.67 12.38
CA GLY A 225 8.15 2.80 11.66
C GLY A 225 8.18 2.22 10.24
N VAL A 226 7.04 2.31 9.59
CA VAL A 226 6.81 1.82 8.23
C VAL A 226 6.93 2.98 7.25
N ALA A 227 7.85 2.87 6.29
CA ALA A 227 8.10 3.94 5.32
C ALA A 227 7.08 3.97 4.18
N PHE A 228 6.54 5.14 3.90
CA PHE A 228 5.75 5.44 2.70
C PHE A 228 6.31 6.69 2.02
N PHE A 229 6.28 6.70 0.70
CA PHE A 229 6.62 7.85 -0.11
C PHE A 229 5.39 8.76 -0.28
N GLU A 230 5.58 10.07 -0.14
CA GLU A 230 4.57 11.10 -0.29
C GLU A 230 4.99 12.12 -1.36
N ASP A 231 4.01 12.65 -2.11
CA ASP A 231 4.17 13.79 -3.01
C ASP A 231 4.24 15.10 -2.20
N ARG A 232 5.23 15.20 -1.31
CA ARG A 232 5.50 16.36 -0.44
C ARG A 232 6.98 16.72 -0.47
N PRO A 233 7.39 17.79 -1.20
CA PRO A 233 8.80 18.13 -1.38
C PRO A 233 9.59 18.28 -0.09
N ALA A 234 9.00 18.90 0.94
CA ALA A 234 9.66 19.14 2.23
C ALA A 234 9.84 17.85 3.07
N ALA A 235 9.00 16.84 2.85
CA ALA A 235 9.00 15.59 3.60
C ALA A 235 8.50 14.42 2.73
N PRO A 236 9.29 13.99 1.72
CA PRO A 236 8.90 12.97 0.75
C PRO A 236 8.74 11.57 1.36
N LEU A 237 9.22 11.35 2.57
CA LEU A 237 9.08 10.08 3.29
C LEU A 237 8.33 10.26 4.60
N LEU A 238 7.24 9.51 4.74
CA LEU A 238 6.55 9.29 6.01
C LEU A 238 7.05 8.00 6.66
N ALA A 239 7.74 8.12 7.79
CA ALA A 239 7.96 7.01 8.70
C ALA A 239 6.76 6.86 9.64
N LEU A 240 5.79 6.03 9.25
CA LEU A 240 4.55 5.84 10.01
C LEU A 240 4.77 4.85 11.15
N ASP A 241 4.69 5.33 12.39
CA ASP A 241 4.62 4.48 13.57
C ASP A 241 3.23 3.81 13.67
N PRO A 242 3.14 2.46 13.63
CA PRO A 242 1.88 1.74 13.83
C PRO A 242 1.18 2.08 15.15
N GLU A 243 1.91 2.48 16.20
CA GLU A 243 1.32 2.83 17.49
C GLU A 243 0.45 4.09 17.46
N ARG A 244 0.73 5.01 16.53
CA ARG A 244 -0.07 6.22 16.29
C ARG A 244 -1.34 5.99 15.48
N VAL A 245 -1.49 4.84 14.82
CA VAL A 245 -2.70 4.53 14.04
C VAL A 245 -3.78 4.03 14.99
N TYR A 246 -4.83 4.83 15.20
CA TYR A 246 -5.98 4.47 16.05
C TYR A 246 -6.84 3.39 15.39
N ALA A 247 -7.20 3.60 14.13
CA ALA A 247 -8.09 2.73 13.37
C ALA A 247 -7.74 2.77 11.88
N VAL A 248 -8.18 1.73 11.16
CA VAL A 248 -8.22 1.73 9.71
C VAL A 248 -9.69 1.65 9.30
N ASP A 249 -10.12 2.58 8.45
CA ASP A 249 -11.48 2.60 7.94
C ASP A 249 -11.51 2.18 6.48
N TYR A 250 -12.58 1.48 6.08
CA TYR A 250 -12.98 1.40 4.69
C TYR A 250 -13.55 2.76 4.27
N LEU A 251 -12.82 3.47 3.41
CA LEU A 251 -13.24 4.78 2.91
C LEU A 251 -13.86 4.61 1.53
N LEU A 252 -15.11 5.06 1.38
CA LEU A 252 -15.90 4.94 0.17
C LEU A 252 -16.33 6.32 -0.32
N ALA A 253 -15.93 6.66 -1.55
CA ALA A 253 -16.54 7.75 -2.29
C ALA A 253 -17.82 7.26 -2.98
N ASP A 254 -18.94 7.93 -2.75
CA ASP A 254 -20.25 7.57 -3.30
C ASP A 254 -20.26 7.56 -4.83
N GLY A 255 -21.17 6.82 -5.46
CA GLY A 255 -21.30 6.86 -6.92
C GLY A 255 -21.78 8.24 -7.42
N ASN A 256 -21.56 8.54 -8.69
CA ASN A 256 -22.21 9.68 -9.37
C ASN A 256 -22.72 9.26 -10.77
N ASP A 257 -23.29 10.20 -11.52
CA ASP A 257 -23.88 9.89 -12.84
C ASP A 257 -22.85 9.60 -13.94
N ALA A 258 -21.56 9.86 -13.69
CA ALA A 258 -20.51 9.59 -14.67
C ALA A 258 -20.24 8.08 -14.80
N PRO A 259 -20.14 7.52 -16.02
CA PRO A 259 -20.00 6.07 -16.25
C PRO A 259 -18.85 5.40 -15.49
N MET A 260 -17.72 6.08 -15.31
CA MET A 260 -16.53 5.57 -14.62
C MET A 260 -16.61 5.65 -13.09
N SER A 261 -17.42 6.58 -12.56
CA SER A 261 -17.53 6.87 -11.12
C SER A 261 -18.84 6.35 -10.51
N ARG A 262 -19.76 5.84 -11.33
CA ARG A 262 -21.07 5.28 -10.94
C ARG A 262 -21.03 4.25 -9.82
N TRP A 263 -19.96 3.46 -9.75
CA TRP A 263 -19.85 2.37 -8.78
C TRP A 263 -19.21 2.78 -7.45
N GLY A 264 -18.77 4.03 -7.33
CA GLY A 264 -17.99 4.53 -6.21
C GLY A 264 -16.48 4.38 -6.39
N HIS A 265 -15.70 4.78 -5.39
CA HIS A 265 -14.27 4.48 -5.30
C HIS A 265 -13.91 4.01 -3.89
N SER A 266 -13.20 2.88 -3.79
CA SER A 266 -12.80 2.31 -2.50
C SER A 266 -11.35 2.61 -2.17
N MET A 267 -11.13 2.96 -0.91
CA MET A 267 -9.82 3.29 -0.34
C MET A 267 -9.77 2.76 1.11
N LEU A 268 -8.60 2.85 1.75
CA LEU A 268 -8.47 2.65 3.19
C LEU A 268 -7.96 3.94 3.82
N ARG A 269 -8.68 4.46 4.82
CA ARG A 269 -8.24 5.62 5.60
C ARG A 269 -7.49 5.13 6.84
N LEU A 270 -6.28 5.65 7.03
CA LEU A 270 -5.48 5.49 8.23
C LEU A 270 -5.83 6.64 9.19
N VAL A 271 -6.52 6.32 10.29
CA VAL A 271 -6.86 7.29 11.33
C VAL A 271 -5.65 7.44 12.24
N ILE A 272 -4.80 8.41 11.94
CA ILE A 272 -3.53 8.68 12.62
C ILE A 272 -3.74 9.79 13.64
N CYS A 273 -3.34 9.55 14.89
CA CYS A 273 -3.38 10.55 15.95
C CYS A 273 -2.30 11.63 15.75
N ALA A 274 -2.63 12.88 16.10
CA ALA A 274 -1.65 13.95 16.17
C ALA A 274 -0.47 13.59 17.10
N PRO A 275 0.75 14.10 16.84
CA PRO A 275 1.88 13.93 17.75
C PRO A 275 1.50 14.33 19.18
N GLY A 276 1.83 13.48 20.17
CA GLY A 276 1.49 13.70 21.57
C GLY A 276 0.02 13.43 21.95
N ARG A 277 -0.90 13.21 20.99
CA ARG A 277 -2.29 12.86 21.31
C ARG A 277 -2.38 11.38 21.74
N PRO A 278 -3.01 11.07 22.89
CA PRO A 278 -3.35 9.70 23.25
C PRO A 278 -4.26 9.06 22.21
N ARG A 279 -3.98 7.79 21.92
CA ARG A 279 -4.77 7.04 20.93
C ARG A 279 -6.23 6.87 21.38
N GLY A 280 -7.17 7.34 20.57
CA GLY A 280 -8.60 7.24 20.86
C GLY A 280 -9.49 7.80 19.73
N PRO A 281 -10.82 7.82 19.93
CA PRO A 281 -11.79 8.30 18.94
C PRO A 281 -11.50 9.70 18.41
N ASP A 282 -10.97 10.59 19.26
CA ASP A 282 -10.66 11.98 18.90
C ASP A 282 -9.59 12.12 17.81
N CYS A 283 -8.78 11.07 17.58
CA CYS A 283 -7.83 11.05 16.46
C CYS A 283 -8.54 11.19 15.10
N ARG A 284 -9.86 10.96 15.03
CA ARG A 284 -10.68 11.20 13.84
C ARG A 284 -10.76 12.68 13.43
N LEU A 285 -10.57 13.59 14.39
CA LEU A 285 -10.59 15.04 14.17
C LEU A 285 -9.22 15.58 13.69
N ASP A 286 -8.16 14.78 13.82
CA ASP A 286 -6.80 15.14 13.41
C ASP A 286 -6.58 14.97 11.89
N LEU A 287 -7.47 15.52 11.05
CA LEU A 287 -7.53 15.26 9.60
C LEU A 287 -6.20 15.51 8.87
N GLN A 288 -5.41 16.48 9.32
CA GLN A 288 -4.10 16.81 8.75
C GLN A 288 -3.06 15.68 8.85
N TYR A 289 -3.16 14.83 9.89
CA TYR A 289 -2.24 13.71 10.09
C TYR A 289 -2.72 12.41 9.44
N GLN A 290 -4.00 12.34 9.08
CA GLN A 290 -4.57 11.14 8.50
C GLN A 290 -4.12 10.95 7.05
N ARG A 291 -4.10 9.68 6.65
CA ARG A 291 -3.66 9.27 5.31
C ARG A 291 -4.67 8.33 4.69
N VAL A 292 -4.64 8.24 3.36
CA VAL A 292 -5.52 7.38 2.59
C VAL A 292 -4.66 6.53 1.66
N LEU A 293 -4.79 5.21 1.81
CA LEU A 293 -4.26 4.23 0.90
C LEU A 293 -5.26 4.05 -0.25
N SER A 294 -4.86 4.41 -1.47
CA SER A 294 -5.71 4.36 -2.65
C SER A 294 -5.00 3.70 -3.82
N PHE A 295 -5.60 2.64 -4.35
CA PHE A 295 -5.23 2.15 -5.68
C PHE A 295 -5.87 3.06 -6.73
N ARG A 296 -5.05 3.68 -7.57
CA ARG A 296 -5.51 4.48 -8.71
C ARG A 296 -4.98 3.83 -9.98
N ALA A 297 -5.71 3.95 -11.09
CA ALA A 297 -5.13 3.69 -12.40
C ALA A 297 -4.12 4.81 -12.65
N PHE A 298 -2.84 4.50 -12.78
CA PHE A 298 -1.90 5.47 -13.32
C PHE A 298 -2.18 5.59 -14.82
N ILE A 299 -2.48 6.81 -15.26
CA ILE A 299 -2.79 7.10 -16.66
C ILE A 299 -1.62 7.93 -17.17
N ASP A 300 -0.74 7.29 -17.94
CA ASP A 300 0.43 7.86 -18.59
C ASP A 300 0.11 8.54 -19.94
N ASP A 301 -1.18 8.72 -20.23
CA ASP A 301 -1.68 9.21 -21.51
C ASP A 301 -2.78 10.26 -21.32
N VAL A 302 -2.87 11.20 -22.27
CA VAL A 302 -3.93 12.21 -22.34
C VAL A 302 -5.30 11.56 -22.58
N GLN A 303 -5.34 10.27 -22.95
CA GLN A 303 -6.54 9.44 -23.00
C GLN A 303 -6.57 8.32 -21.95
N ILE A 304 -7.73 8.18 -21.31
CA ILE A 304 -8.20 6.88 -20.84
C ILE A 304 -8.70 6.15 -22.08
N SER A 305 -7.90 5.23 -22.61
CA SER A 305 -8.42 4.31 -23.60
C SER A 305 -9.32 3.30 -22.89
N SER A 306 -10.61 3.28 -23.22
CA SER A 306 -11.55 2.25 -22.74
C SER A 306 -11.02 0.84 -23.04
N TRP A 307 -10.25 0.69 -24.13
CA TRP A 307 -9.56 -0.54 -24.52
C TRP A 307 -8.32 -0.87 -23.65
N GLY A 308 -7.50 0.12 -23.26
CA GLY A 308 -6.36 -0.06 -22.35
C GLY A 308 -6.78 -0.45 -20.93
N GLY A 309 -7.90 0.11 -20.45
CA GLY A 309 -8.49 -0.28 -19.17
C GLY A 309 -9.24 -1.61 -19.16
N LEU A 310 -9.60 -2.15 -20.33
CA LEU A 310 -10.15 -3.51 -20.49
C LEU A 310 -9.04 -4.57 -20.60
N THR A 311 -7.90 -4.24 -21.23
CA THR A 311 -6.76 -5.16 -21.43
C THR A 311 -5.80 -5.21 -20.24
N GLY A 312 -5.76 -4.17 -19.40
CA GLY A 312 -4.91 -4.10 -18.22
C GLY A 312 -3.59 -3.38 -18.44
N ARG A 313 -3.58 -2.38 -19.33
CA ARG A 313 -2.37 -1.67 -19.78
C ARG A 313 -1.89 -0.59 -18.81
N TYR A 314 -2.75 -0.14 -17.90
CA TYR A 314 -2.40 0.85 -16.88
C TYR A 314 -1.84 0.16 -15.64
N PRO A 315 -0.74 0.63 -15.04
CA PRO A 315 -0.24 0.01 -13.83
C PRO A 315 -1.18 0.29 -12.64
N SER A 316 -1.36 -0.73 -11.81
CA SER A 316 -2.10 -0.70 -10.56
C SER A 316 -1.08 -0.53 -9.44
N ARG A 317 -1.05 0.67 -8.85
CA ARG A 317 -0.09 1.05 -7.82
C ARG A 317 -0.81 1.62 -6.61
N LEU A 318 -0.20 1.47 -5.44
CA LEU A 318 -0.77 1.94 -4.18
C LEU A 318 -0.22 3.32 -3.82
N TYR A 319 -1.10 4.32 -3.79
CA TYR A 319 -0.75 5.67 -3.37
C TYR A 319 -1.06 5.88 -1.89
N LEU A 320 -0.22 6.65 -1.21
CA LEU A 320 -0.52 7.26 0.07
C LEU A 320 -0.85 8.74 -0.14
N LEU A 321 -2.05 9.16 0.26
CA LEU A 321 -2.55 10.51 0.04
C LEU A 321 -2.95 11.18 1.36
N PRO A 322 -2.73 12.49 1.53
CA PRO A 322 -3.29 13.25 2.64
C PRO A 322 -4.83 13.17 2.67
N MET A 323 -5.42 12.96 3.85
CA MET A 323 -6.89 12.89 3.98
C MET A 323 -7.58 14.18 3.54
N LEU A 324 -7.01 15.35 3.87
CA LEU A 324 -7.56 16.65 3.47
C LEU A 324 -7.65 16.78 1.94
N GLN A 325 -6.61 16.35 1.22
CA GLN A 325 -6.64 16.30 -0.24
C GLN A 325 -7.78 15.41 -0.75
N VAL A 326 -7.94 14.22 -0.18
CA VAL A 326 -9.02 13.28 -0.60
C VAL A 326 -10.40 13.87 -0.31
N ILE A 327 -10.58 14.56 0.81
CA ILE A 327 -11.84 15.27 1.11
C ILE A 327 -12.12 16.30 0.02
N ASP A 328 -11.16 17.15 -0.31
CA ASP A 328 -11.35 18.20 -1.31
C ASP A 328 -11.60 17.64 -2.72
N ASP A 329 -10.81 16.65 -3.14
CA ASP A 329 -10.94 15.97 -4.45
C ASP A 329 -12.37 15.45 -4.67
N TYR A 330 -12.94 14.76 -3.68
CA TYR A 330 -14.24 14.12 -3.82
C TYR A 330 -15.41 15.04 -3.45
N THR A 331 -15.36 15.72 -2.31
CA THR A 331 -16.51 16.48 -1.80
C THR A 331 -16.70 17.81 -2.52
N GLN A 332 -15.62 18.47 -2.93
CA GLN A 332 -15.67 19.77 -3.61
C GLN A 332 -15.42 19.63 -5.10
N GLY A 333 -14.44 18.84 -5.51
CA GLY A 333 -14.11 18.63 -6.92
C GLY A 333 -15.17 17.82 -7.67
N GLN A 334 -15.51 16.64 -7.14
CA GLN A 334 -16.47 15.73 -7.80
C GLN A 334 -17.90 15.83 -7.24
N LEU A 335 -18.11 16.62 -6.19
CA LEU A 335 -19.40 16.76 -5.48
C LEU A 335 -19.97 15.42 -5.00
N ARG A 336 -19.10 14.54 -4.50
CA ARG A 336 -19.43 13.21 -3.99
C ARG A 336 -19.18 13.14 -2.49
N GLY A 337 -20.10 12.51 -1.77
CA GLY A 337 -19.90 12.21 -0.35
C GLY A 337 -18.80 11.18 -0.14
N LEU A 338 -18.12 11.27 1.01
CA LEU A 338 -17.20 10.25 1.51
C LEU A 338 -17.78 9.61 2.78
N ARG A 339 -17.81 8.28 2.80
CA ARG A 339 -18.22 7.47 3.94
C ARG A 339 -17.00 6.72 4.48
N SER A 340 -16.67 6.92 5.75
CA SER A 340 -15.55 6.30 6.44
C SER A 340 -16.09 5.28 7.44
N LEU A 341 -15.93 3.99 7.17
CA LEU A 341 -16.48 2.94 8.02
C LEU A 341 -15.35 2.16 8.73
N PRO A 342 -15.32 2.15 10.07
CA PRO A 342 -14.24 1.52 10.81
C PRO A 342 -14.18 0.02 10.57
N LEU A 343 -12.99 -0.50 10.28
CA LEU A 343 -12.72 -1.93 10.28
C LEU A 343 -12.47 -2.41 11.72
N THR A 344 -13.06 -3.55 12.07
CA THR A 344 -12.84 -4.23 13.35
C THR A 344 -11.52 -4.98 13.30
N LEU A 345 -10.43 -4.28 13.61
CA LEU A 345 -9.06 -4.81 13.58
C LEU A 345 -8.41 -4.70 14.96
N THR A 346 -7.65 -5.72 15.34
CA THR A 346 -6.74 -5.65 16.48
C THR A 346 -5.50 -4.81 16.15
N ARG A 347 -4.76 -4.43 17.19
CA ARG A 347 -3.49 -3.69 17.08
C ARG A 347 -2.48 -4.38 16.17
N VAL A 348 -2.34 -5.70 16.34
CA VAL A 348 -1.41 -6.53 15.57
C VAL A 348 -1.85 -6.59 14.11
N GLU A 349 -3.15 -6.67 13.85
CA GLU A 349 -3.69 -6.69 12.48
C GLU A 349 -3.51 -5.34 11.79
N ILE A 350 -3.68 -4.21 12.48
CA ILE A 350 -3.34 -2.87 11.95
C ILE A 350 -1.86 -2.83 11.57
N ALA A 351 -0.95 -3.24 12.47
CA ALA A 351 0.48 -3.23 12.17
C ALA A 351 0.85 -4.12 10.98
N THR A 352 0.26 -5.32 10.90
CA THR A 352 0.47 -6.27 9.78
C THR A 352 -0.07 -5.71 8.46
N LEU A 353 -1.24 -5.04 8.49
CA LEU A 353 -1.81 -4.37 7.32
C LEU A 353 -0.93 -3.22 6.85
N LEU A 354 -0.37 -2.42 7.75
CA LEU A 354 0.57 -1.33 7.40
C LEU A 354 1.85 -1.88 6.77
N GLN A 355 2.43 -2.94 7.33
CA GLN A 355 3.59 -3.61 6.74
C GLN A 355 3.28 -4.13 5.33
N ARG A 356 2.10 -4.74 5.13
CA ARG A 356 1.67 -5.21 3.81
C ARG A 356 1.45 -4.05 2.85
N ALA A 357 0.82 -2.97 3.30
CA ALA A 357 0.59 -1.78 2.49
C ALA A 357 1.92 -1.15 2.04
N ALA A 358 2.92 -1.07 2.92
CA ALA A 358 4.23 -0.57 2.53
C ALA A 358 4.96 -1.51 1.57
N GLN A 359 4.87 -2.82 1.76
CA GLN A 359 5.43 -3.77 0.79
C GLN A 359 4.79 -3.57 -0.60
N VAL A 360 3.46 -3.43 -0.66
CA VAL A 360 2.77 -3.13 -1.93
C VAL A 360 3.24 -1.79 -2.50
N HIS A 361 3.31 -0.75 -1.67
CA HIS A 361 3.73 0.59 -2.10
C HIS A 361 5.16 0.62 -2.69
N TRP A 362 6.09 -0.16 -2.13
CA TRP A 362 7.49 -0.18 -2.56
C TRP A 362 7.82 -1.23 -3.62
N SER A 363 7.02 -2.29 -3.77
CA SER A 363 7.42 -3.44 -4.60
C SER A 363 6.43 -3.83 -5.70
N TYR A 364 5.19 -3.35 -5.66
CA TYR A 364 4.11 -3.83 -6.53
C TYR A 364 3.90 -2.96 -7.77
N ASP A 365 3.97 -3.58 -8.94
CA ASP A 365 3.62 -3.02 -10.24
C ASP A 365 2.64 -3.96 -10.97
N GLY A 366 1.37 -3.93 -10.56
CA GLY A 366 0.31 -4.78 -11.14
C GLY A 366 -0.33 -4.19 -12.39
N GLY A 367 -1.16 -4.95 -13.11
CA GLY A 367 -1.95 -4.44 -14.25
C GLY A 367 -3.38 -4.08 -13.84
N TYR A 368 -3.76 -2.80 -13.88
CA TYR A 368 -5.08 -2.29 -13.53
C TYR A 368 -6.13 -2.53 -14.62
N ARG A 369 -7.28 -3.10 -14.26
CA ARG A 369 -8.41 -3.36 -15.18
C ARG A 369 -9.73 -2.89 -14.58
N PHE A 370 -10.48 -2.05 -15.30
CA PHE A 370 -11.73 -1.46 -14.80
C PHE A 370 -12.77 -2.48 -14.33
N ALA A 371 -12.92 -3.58 -15.06
CA ALA A 371 -13.93 -4.61 -14.79
C ALA A 371 -13.46 -5.71 -13.82
N SER A 372 -12.20 -5.71 -13.38
CA SER A 372 -11.64 -6.86 -12.67
C SER A 372 -10.59 -6.46 -11.63
N ASN A 373 -9.33 -6.24 -12.03
CA ASN A 373 -8.25 -5.76 -11.15
C ASN A 373 -8.34 -4.23 -10.94
N ASN A 374 -9.43 -3.78 -10.31
CA ASN A 374 -9.72 -2.37 -10.02
C ASN A 374 -9.49 -2.01 -8.55
N CYS A 375 -9.79 -0.77 -8.16
CA CYS A 375 -9.61 -0.29 -6.79
C CYS A 375 -10.26 -1.20 -5.72
N ALA A 376 -11.46 -1.73 -5.96
CA ALA A 376 -12.13 -2.62 -5.00
C ALA A 376 -11.44 -3.96 -4.87
N PHE A 377 -11.04 -4.56 -5.99
CA PHE A 377 -10.37 -5.85 -5.96
C PHE A 377 -8.95 -5.75 -5.35
N GLU A 378 -8.21 -4.69 -5.66
CA GLU A 378 -6.90 -4.42 -5.08
C GLU A 378 -6.98 -4.12 -3.57
N THR A 379 -7.96 -3.32 -3.13
CA THR A 379 -8.24 -3.13 -1.70
C THR A 379 -8.58 -4.44 -1.01
N TYR A 380 -9.37 -5.32 -1.65
CA TYR A 380 -9.64 -6.65 -1.12
C TYR A 380 -8.37 -7.50 -0.97
N LYS A 381 -7.51 -7.55 -1.99
CA LYS A 381 -6.22 -8.28 -1.90
C LYS A 381 -5.36 -7.73 -0.78
N LEU A 382 -5.26 -6.41 -0.64
CA LEU A 382 -4.50 -5.78 0.44
C LEU A 382 -5.04 -6.17 1.83
N LEU A 383 -6.37 -6.10 2.04
CA LEU A 383 -7.00 -6.50 3.30
C LEU A 383 -6.80 -7.98 3.61
N ARG A 384 -7.00 -8.86 2.62
CA ARG A 384 -6.81 -10.30 2.77
C ARG A 384 -5.35 -10.66 3.09
N ASP A 385 -4.40 -10.06 2.38
CA ASP A 385 -3.00 -10.43 2.51
C ASP A 385 -2.34 -9.80 3.74
N GLY A 386 -2.82 -8.62 4.15
CA GLY A 386 -2.39 -7.92 5.35
C GLY A 386 -3.07 -8.44 6.62
N VAL A 387 -4.32 -8.89 6.51
CA VAL A 387 -5.11 -9.42 7.64
C VAL A 387 -5.83 -10.71 7.21
N PRO A 388 -5.11 -11.86 7.20
CA PRO A 388 -5.67 -13.13 6.72
C PRO A 388 -6.94 -13.59 7.43
N ALA A 389 -7.11 -13.20 8.70
CA ALA A 389 -8.30 -13.51 9.49
C ALA A 389 -9.60 -12.99 8.86
N LEU A 390 -9.55 -11.86 8.13
CA LEU A 390 -10.72 -11.25 7.51
C LEU A 390 -11.35 -12.15 6.44
N ASP A 391 -10.54 -12.89 5.68
CA ASP A 391 -11.01 -13.76 4.59
C ASP A 391 -10.87 -15.26 4.92
N ALA A 392 -10.84 -15.63 6.20
CA ALA A 392 -10.74 -17.04 6.62
C ALA A 392 -11.86 -17.93 6.02
N GLY A 393 -13.03 -17.33 5.73
CA GLY A 393 -14.16 -18.00 5.05
C GLY A 393 -14.14 -17.92 3.51
N GLY A 394 -13.21 -17.20 2.88
CA GLY A 394 -13.10 -17.04 1.43
C GLY A 394 -14.25 -16.24 0.79
N ARG A 395 -14.91 -15.36 1.55
CA ARG A 395 -16.17 -14.68 1.16
C ARG A 395 -16.00 -13.20 0.81
N LEU A 396 -14.84 -12.59 1.04
CA LEU A 396 -14.66 -11.14 0.95
C LEU A 396 -14.47 -10.57 -0.48
N SER A 397 -14.37 -11.40 -1.52
CA SER A 397 -14.07 -10.93 -2.88
C SER A 397 -15.04 -9.89 -3.48
N GLY A 398 -14.64 -8.65 -3.73
CA GLY A 398 -15.50 -7.64 -4.38
C GLY A 398 -14.92 -7.11 -5.68
N ILE A 399 -15.74 -7.01 -6.74
CA ILE A 399 -15.36 -6.33 -8.00
C ILE A 399 -15.77 -4.86 -7.98
N THR A 400 -16.79 -4.48 -7.21
CA THR A 400 -17.20 -3.07 -7.07
C THR A 400 -16.99 -2.59 -5.63
N PRO A 401 -16.72 -1.29 -5.41
CA PRO A 401 -16.56 -0.72 -4.07
C PRO A 401 -17.72 -1.04 -3.13
N ASN A 402 -18.95 -0.70 -3.54
CA ASN A 402 -20.15 -1.04 -2.77
C ASN A 402 -20.34 -2.57 -2.59
N GLY A 403 -19.90 -3.39 -3.55
CA GLY A 403 -19.96 -4.84 -3.46
C GLY A 403 -19.00 -5.42 -2.42
N LEU A 404 -17.81 -4.84 -2.29
CA LEU A 404 -16.84 -5.16 -1.25
C LEU A 404 -17.35 -4.73 0.12
N LEU A 405 -17.88 -3.51 0.26
CA LEU A 405 -18.48 -3.03 1.51
C LEU A 405 -19.57 -3.99 2.03
N ARG A 406 -20.52 -4.36 1.18
CA ARG A 406 -21.58 -5.34 1.54
C ARG A 406 -21.03 -6.69 2.01
N ARG A 407 -19.84 -7.08 1.59
CA ARG A 407 -19.20 -8.33 2.02
C ARG A 407 -18.48 -8.16 3.36
N LEU A 408 -17.83 -7.02 3.57
CA LEU A 408 -17.24 -6.66 4.86
C LEU A 408 -18.31 -6.56 5.97
N GLU A 409 -19.46 -5.95 5.67
CA GLU A 409 -20.62 -5.90 6.58
C GLU A 409 -21.16 -7.30 6.90
N ARG A 410 -21.37 -8.13 5.88
CA ARG A 410 -21.83 -9.53 6.07
C ARG A 410 -20.84 -10.39 6.85
N ALA A 411 -19.54 -10.09 6.74
CA ALA A 411 -18.49 -10.73 7.53
C ALA A 411 -18.33 -10.13 8.93
N ARG A 412 -19.12 -9.10 9.29
CA ARG A 412 -19.02 -8.33 10.55
C ARG A 412 -17.63 -7.73 10.78
N VAL A 413 -16.92 -7.43 9.69
CA VAL A 413 -15.63 -6.71 9.73
C VAL A 413 -15.87 -5.21 9.85
N VAL A 414 -16.97 -4.74 9.29
CA VAL A 414 -17.42 -3.33 9.37
C VAL A 414 -18.79 -3.29 10.02
N ASP A 415 -19.00 -2.27 10.86
CA ASP A 415 -20.32 -1.91 11.37
C ASP A 415 -20.76 -0.55 10.81
N GLY A 416 -21.97 -0.52 10.27
CA GLY A 416 -22.60 0.67 9.69
C GLY A 416 -23.19 1.64 10.71
N GLN A 417 -23.22 1.28 12.01
CA GLN A 417 -23.79 2.14 13.07
C GLN A 417 -23.19 3.56 13.08
N ALA A 418 -21.90 3.70 12.76
CA ALA A 418 -21.23 5.00 12.69
C ALA A 418 -21.83 5.97 11.64
N LEU A 419 -22.63 5.45 10.70
CA LEU A 419 -23.31 6.22 9.64
C LEU A 419 -24.84 6.23 9.78
N ALA A 420 -25.40 5.74 10.90
CA ALA A 420 -26.84 5.71 11.11
C ALA A 420 -27.48 7.12 11.13
N ASP A 421 -26.77 8.09 11.70
CA ASP A 421 -27.10 9.52 11.65
C ASP A 421 -25.97 10.28 10.94
N LEU A 422 -26.22 10.70 9.70
CA LEU A 422 -25.21 11.38 8.88
C LEU A 422 -24.77 12.73 9.45
N GLY A 423 -25.62 13.42 10.21
CA GLY A 423 -25.27 14.69 10.86
C GLY A 423 -24.30 14.49 12.03
N GLN A 424 -24.54 13.47 12.86
CA GLN A 424 -23.60 13.05 13.90
C GLN A 424 -22.32 12.46 13.30
N ALA A 425 -22.45 11.62 12.26
CA ALA A 425 -21.33 11.06 11.54
C ALA A 425 -20.41 12.15 10.95
N GLY A 426 -21.00 13.24 10.45
CA GLY A 426 -20.27 14.41 9.99
C GLY A 426 -19.40 15.03 11.09
N ARG A 427 -19.99 15.29 12.25
CA ARG A 427 -19.29 15.88 13.41
C ARG A 427 -18.21 14.95 14.00
N ALA A 428 -18.42 13.64 13.94
CA ALA A 428 -17.50 12.63 14.46
C ALA A 428 -16.44 12.19 13.43
N GLY A 429 -16.45 12.76 12.22
CA GLY A 429 -15.47 12.47 11.16
C GLY A 429 -15.66 11.10 10.51
N TYR A 430 -16.88 10.56 10.48
CA TYR A 430 -17.25 9.34 9.73
C TYR A 430 -17.87 9.65 8.37
N TYR A 431 -18.43 10.83 8.19
CA TYR A 431 -19.05 11.25 6.93
C TYR A 431 -18.54 12.62 6.50
N PHE A 432 -18.26 12.78 5.21
CA PHE A 432 -17.91 14.07 4.62
C PHE A 432 -18.92 14.33 3.49
N PRO A 433 -19.90 15.23 3.70
CA PRO A 433 -20.95 15.47 2.73
C PRO A 433 -20.38 16.11 1.46
N PRO A 434 -21.04 15.89 0.29
CA PRO A 434 -20.71 16.67 -0.89
C PRO A 434 -20.95 18.16 -0.64
N ALA A 435 -20.11 19.02 -1.20
CA ALA A 435 -20.15 20.46 -0.97
C ALA A 435 -21.40 21.13 -1.60
N SER A 436 -22.15 20.44 -2.46
CA SER A 436 -23.37 20.96 -3.09
C SER A 436 -24.39 21.47 -2.07
N ALA A 437 -24.62 20.73 -0.99
CA ALA A 437 -25.53 21.15 0.08
C ALA A 437 -25.03 22.42 0.81
N GLN A 438 -23.71 22.50 1.04
CA GLN A 438 -23.09 23.69 1.63
C GLN A 438 -23.21 24.90 0.69
N TYR A 439 -22.98 24.71 -0.61
CA TYR A 439 -23.10 25.78 -1.59
C TYR A 439 -24.55 26.29 -1.69
N GLN A 440 -25.54 25.39 -1.71
CA GLN A 440 -26.94 25.79 -1.67
C GLN A 440 -27.27 26.59 -0.40
N ALA A 441 -26.77 26.17 0.77
CA ALA A 441 -26.95 26.92 2.01
C ALA A 441 -26.29 28.32 1.95
N MET A 442 -25.13 28.46 1.32
CA MET A 442 -24.49 29.77 1.11
C MET A 442 -25.31 30.63 0.14
N LEU A 443 -25.86 30.05 -0.92
CA LEU A 443 -26.77 30.75 -1.82
C LEU A 443 -28.02 31.23 -1.07
N ASP A 444 -28.64 30.39 -0.25
CA ASP A 444 -29.84 30.75 0.51
C ASP A 444 -29.58 31.92 1.46
N ILE A 445 -28.41 31.94 2.13
CA ILE A 445 -27.96 33.07 2.95
C ILE A 445 -27.81 34.34 2.09
N ALA A 446 -27.09 34.24 0.97
CA ALA A 446 -26.87 35.39 0.10
C ALA A 446 -28.19 35.90 -0.50
N ARG A 447 -29.09 35.00 -0.92
CA ARG A 447 -30.42 35.30 -1.45
C ARG A 447 -31.27 36.03 -0.43
N ALA A 448 -31.33 35.55 0.81
CA ALA A 448 -32.12 36.19 1.87
C ALA A 448 -31.64 37.61 2.20
N ARG A 449 -30.34 37.90 2.04
CA ARG A 449 -29.77 39.21 2.40
C ARG A 449 -29.69 40.19 1.24
N LEU A 450 -29.51 39.69 0.01
CA LEU A 450 -29.30 40.51 -1.18
C LEU A 450 -30.49 40.51 -2.14
N GLY A 451 -31.47 39.62 -1.98
CA GLY A 451 -32.54 39.44 -2.95
C GLY A 451 -32.02 38.87 -4.28
N LEU A 452 -31.10 37.91 -4.22
CA LEU A 452 -30.52 37.30 -5.43
C LEU A 452 -31.61 36.64 -6.29
N PRO A 453 -31.54 36.77 -7.62
CA PRO A 453 -32.55 36.20 -8.52
C PRO A 453 -32.42 34.68 -8.71
N ALA A 454 -31.25 34.10 -8.44
CA ALA A 454 -31.01 32.66 -8.60
C ALA A 454 -31.72 31.85 -7.51
N GLN A 455 -32.39 30.77 -7.92
CA GLN A 455 -33.10 29.86 -7.02
C GLN A 455 -32.27 28.65 -6.61
N SER A 456 -31.36 28.22 -7.48
CA SER A 456 -30.43 27.10 -7.24
C SER A 456 -28.97 27.54 -7.38
N VAL A 457 -28.07 26.80 -6.74
CA VAL A 457 -26.63 27.00 -6.90
C VAL A 457 -26.20 26.80 -8.36
N GLU A 458 -26.82 25.87 -9.08
CA GLU A 458 -26.56 25.62 -10.50
C GLU A 458 -26.90 26.85 -11.35
N ASP A 459 -28.04 27.50 -11.09
CA ASP A 459 -28.45 28.75 -11.76
C ASP A 459 -27.49 29.90 -11.42
N TRP A 460 -27.00 29.97 -10.19
CA TRP A 460 -26.04 30.99 -9.79
C TRP A 460 -24.67 30.79 -10.46
N LEU A 461 -24.16 29.56 -10.43
CA LEU A 461 -22.85 29.21 -10.97
C LEU A 461 -22.80 29.21 -12.50
N SER A 462 -23.95 29.10 -13.19
CA SER A 462 -24.03 29.19 -14.64
C SER A 462 -24.00 30.63 -15.18
N GLN A 463 -24.21 31.64 -14.33
CA GLN A 463 -24.14 33.03 -14.74
C GLN A 463 -22.69 33.46 -15.09
N PRO A 464 -22.50 34.41 -16.01
CA PRO A 464 -21.20 35.04 -16.20
C PRO A 464 -20.75 35.79 -14.94
N PRO A 465 -19.44 35.83 -14.62
CA PRO A 465 -18.94 36.53 -13.43
C PRO A 465 -19.32 38.02 -13.40
N GLN A 466 -19.44 38.67 -14.56
CA GLN A 466 -19.84 40.07 -14.69
C GLN A 466 -21.29 40.31 -14.22
N ARG A 467 -22.17 39.31 -14.30
CA ARG A 467 -23.54 39.39 -13.76
C ARG A 467 -23.57 39.20 -12.25
N ARG A 468 -22.58 38.49 -11.68
CA ARG A 468 -22.44 38.29 -10.23
C ARG A 468 -21.78 39.49 -9.53
N ALA A 469 -20.86 40.18 -10.20
CA ALA A 469 -20.06 41.28 -9.64
C ALA A 469 -20.87 42.38 -8.91
N PRO A 470 -22.01 42.90 -9.45
CA PRO A 470 -22.75 43.97 -8.78
C PRO A 470 -23.33 43.60 -7.42
N TRP A 471 -23.51 42.30 -7.15
CA TRP A 471 -24.00 41.80 -5.85
C TRP A 471 -22.90 41.79 -4.79
N ILE A 472 -21.64 41.61 -5.21
CA ILE A 472 -20.46 41.64 -4.34
C ILE A 472 -20.31 43.02 -3.71
N GLU A 473 -20.48 44.08 -4.50
CA GLU A 473 -20.35 45.48 -4.05
C GLU A 473 -21.39 45.88 -3.00
N ARG A 474 -22.54 45.21 -2.98
CA ARG A 474 -23.67 45.51 -2.07
C ARG A 474 -23.71 44.60 -0.83
N ALA A 475 -22.97 43.50 -0.84
CA ALA A 475 -23.01 42.47 0.19
C ALA A 475 -22.54 42.95 1.56
N ASP A 476 -23.28 42.69 2.63
CA ASP A 476 -22.75 42.86 3.99
C ASP A 476 -21.74 41.75 4.34
N LEU A 477 -21.14 41.79 5.54
CA LEU A 477 -20.06 40.87 5.91
C LEU A 477 -20.45 39.39 5.72
N ARG A 478 -21.67 39.02 6.14
CA ARG A 478 -22.17 37.65 6.06
C ARG A 478 -22.50 37.26 4.62
N ALA A 479 -23.12 38.14 3.85
CA ALA A 479 -23.39 37.90 2.44
C ALA A 479 -22.09 37.81 1.62
N SER A 480 -21.08 38.64 1.91
CA SER A 480 -19.76 38.57 1.27
C SER A 480 -19.06 37.24 1.58
N ALA A 481 -19.15 36.74 2.82
CA ALA A 481 -18.58 35.44 3.17
C ALA A 481 -19.26 34.29 2.41
N ALA A 482 -20.60 34.35 2.28
CA ALA A 482 -21.35 33.37 1.51
C ALA A 482 -21.01 33.43 0.00
N LEU A 483 -20.94 34.64 -0.57
CA LEU A 483 -20.55 34.85 -1.97
C LEU A 483 -19.11 34.41 -2.25
N LEU A 484 -18.19 34.54 -1.29
CA LEU A 484 -16.82 34.03 -1.42
C LEU A 484 -16.79 32.52 -1.67
N VAL A 485 -17.55 31.75 -0.87
CA VAL A 485 -17.64 30.30 -1.05
C VAL A 485 -18.26 29.93 -2.41
N LEU A 486 -19.30 30.66 -2.83
CA LEU A 486 -19.93 30.45 -4.14
C LEU A 486 -19.00 30.78 -5.30
N GLU A 487 -18.22 31.86 -5.20
CA GLU A 487 -17.28 32.25 -6.26
C GLU A 487 -16.09 31.29 -6.33
N GLN A 488 -15.65 30.74 -5.20
CA GLN A 488 -14.67 29.64 -5.16
C GLN A 488 -15.23 28.37 -5.84
N ALA A 489 -16.51 28.06 -5.62
CA ALA A 489 -17.18 26.95 -6.31
C ALA A 489 -17.27 27.20 -7.83
N ALA A 490 -17.53 28.44 -8.26
CA ALA A 490 -17.51 28.82 -9.67
C ALA A 490 -16.12 28.60 -10.29
N ARG A 491 -15.05 29.01 -9.59
CA ARG A 491 -13.66 28.82 -10.04
C ARG A 491 -13.31 27.34 -10.19
N ARG A 492 -13.69 26.49 -9.24
CA ARG A 492 -13.48 25.02 -9.30
C ARG A 492 -14.22 24.40 -10.48
N ARG A 493 -15.46 24.82 -10.76
CA ARG A 493 -16.20 24.36 -11.93
C ARG A 493 -15.49 24.74 -13.24
N GLN A 494 -14.95 25.96 -13.31
CA GLN A 494 -14.18 26.41 -14.47
C GLN A 494 -12.87 25.64 -14.63
N ASP A 495 -12.17 25.26 -13.55
CA ASP A 495 -10.99 24.40 -13.62
C ASP A 495 -11.30 23.06 -14.30
N LEU A 496 -12.43 22.44 -13.95
CA LEU A 496 -12.87 21.19 -14.58
C LEU A 496 -13.17 21.36 -16.07
N LEU A 497 -13.84 22.45 -16.44
CA LEU A 497 -14.11 22.79 -17.84
C LEU A 497 -12.82 23.09 -18.61
N ALA A 498 -11.86 23.76 -17.97
CA ALA A 498 -10.57 24.10 -18.56
C ALA A 498 -9.77 22.85 -18.90
N ARG A 499 -9.71 21.87 -17.98
CA ARG A 499 -9.07 20.58 -18.23
C ARG A 499 -9.71 19.82 -19.38
N ASP A 500 -11.04 19.75 -19.38
CA ASP A 500 -11.78 19.06 -20.43
C ASP A 500 -11.57 19.72 -21.81
N ALA A 501 -11.53 21.06 -21.85
CA ALA A 501 -11.19 21.82 -23.06
C ALA A 501 -9.75 21.57 -23.53
N LEU A 502 -8.76 21.66 -22.63
CA LEU A 502 -7.35 21.40 -22.93
C LEU A 502 -7.14 19.96 -23.41
N LYS A 503 -7.76 18.99 -22.74
CA LYS A 503 -7.71 17.58 -23.14
C LYS A 503 -8.21 17.39 -24.56
N ARG A 504 -9.37 17.93 -24.92
CA ARG A 504 -9.88 17.88 -26.31
C ARG A 504 -8.90 18.53 -27.29
N ARG A 505 -8.34 19.68 -26.94
CA ARG A 505 -7.45 20.45 -27.81
C ARG A 505 -6.11 19.73 -28.04
N PHE A 506 -5.53 19.14 -27.00
CA PHE A 506 -4.33 18.30 -27.11
C PHE A 506 -4.58 17.02 -27.92
N LEU A 507 -5.77 16.42 -27.85
CA LEU A 507 -6.10 15.20 -28.60
C LEU A 507 -6.38 15.44 -30.08
N HIS A 508 -6.98 16.56 -30.43
CA HIS A 508 -7.48 16.81 -31.79
C HIS A 508 -6.70 17.87 -32.57
N GLY A 509 -6.04 18.82 -31.91
CA GLY A 509 -5.25 19.85 -32.57
C GLY A 509 -3.93 19.26 -33.06
N ARG A 510 -3.67 19.27 -34.37
CA ARG A 510 -2.39 18.89 -34.99
C ARG A 510 -1.84 20.08 -35.77
N GLY A 511 -0.52 20.26 -35.80
CA GLY A 511 0.15 21.30 -36.59
C GLY A 511 0.13 22.70 -35.98
N ASP A 512 -0.18 22.82 -34.68
CA ASP A 512 -0.09 24.05 -33.89
C ASP A 512 1.12 23.91 -32.97
N ALA A 513 2.12 24.79 -33.15
CA ALA A 513 3.40 24.73 -32.45
C ALA A 513 3.24 24.89 -30.92
N ASP A 514 2.28 25.71 -30.48
CA ASP A 514 2.04 25.93 -29.05
C ASP A 514 1.37 24.71 -28.41
N LEU A 515 0.46 24.04 -29.14
CA LEU A 515 -0.12 22.77 -28.71
C LEU A 515 0.92 21.63 -28.70
N ASP A 516 1.85 21.63 -29.65
CA ASP A 516 2.92 20.64 -29.71
C ASP A 516 3.89 20.82 -28.53
N ALA A 517 4.29 22.06 -28.23
CA ALA A 517 5.12 22.38 -27.06
C ALA A 517 4.42 22.03 -25.74
N GLY A 518 3.12 22.36 -25.61
CA GLY A 518 2.31 21.99 -24.44
C GLY A 518 2.18 20.47 -24.27
N ARG A 519 1.99 19.72 -25.36
CA ARG A 519 1.94 18.24 -25.31
C ARG A 519 3.26 17.62 -24.86
N THR A 520 4.39 18.16 -25.31
CA THR A 520 5.71 17.68 -24.86
C THR A 520 5.88 17.89 -23.36
N ARG A 521 5.60 19.11 -22.86
CA ARG A 521 5.71 19.40 -21.42
C ARG A 521 4.75 18.57 -20.56
N LEU A 522 3.52 18.37 -21.03
CA LEU A 522 2.56 17.49 -20.34
C LEU A 522 3.07 16.04 -20.30
N ARG A 523 3.66 15.54 -21.38
CA ARG A 523 4.24 14.19 -21.42
C ARG A 523 5.43 14.08 -20.46
N ASP A 524 6.34 15.04 -20.48
CA ASP A 524 7.48 15.08 -19.56
C ASP A 524 6.97 15.04 -18.11
N LEU A 525 5.93 15.82 -17.80
CA LEU A 525 5.33 15.85 -16.47
C LEU A 525 4.71 14.51 -16.06
N LEU A 526 3.99 13.85 -16.97
CA LEU A 526 3.37 12.53 -16.75
C LEU A 526 4.43 11.44 -16.55
N GLU A 527 5.53 11.47 -17.30
CA GLU A 527 6.67 10.54 -17.13
C GLU A 527 7.29 10.69 -15.73
N HIS A 528 7.46 11.93 -15.26
CA HIS A 528 7.95 12.20 -13.90
C HIS A 528 6.92 11.84 -12.83
N GLU A 529 5.60 11.98 -13.10
CA GLU A 529 4.55 11.52 -12.19
C GLU A 529 4.57 10.00 -11.94
N GLY A 530 5.02 9.23 -12.94
CA GLY A 530 5.20 7.78 -12.84
C GLY A 530 6.17 7.36 -11.74
N LEU A 531 7.17 8.20 -11.43
CA LEU A 531 8.16 7.94 -10.37
C LEU A 531 7.52 7.94 -8.97
N PHE A 532 6.51 8.77 -8.73
CA PHE A 532 5.84 8.85 -7.41
C PHE A 532 4.83 7.71 -7.19
N ALA A 533 4.37 7.13 -8.28
CA ALA A 533 3.54 5.94 -8.25
C ALA A 533 4.38 4.67 -7.98
N GLN A 534 5.67 4.68 -8.32
CA GLN A 534 6.61 3.56 -8.20
C GLN A 534 7.89 4.01 -7.49
N PRO A 535 7.83 4.28 -6.17
CA PRO A 535 8.93 4.89 -5.43
C PRO A 535 10.22 4.05 -5.42
N ALA A 536 10.15 2.76 -5.76
CA ALA A 536 11.31 1.92 -5.98
C ALA A 536 12.31 2.48 -7.00
N LEU A 537 11.82 3.20 -8.03
CA LEU A 537 12.66 3.80 -9.06
C LEU A 537 13.62 4.86 -8.49
N LEU A 538 13.27 5.50 -7.37
CA LEU A 538 14.17 6.43 -6.70
C LEU A 538 15.42 5.73 -6.18
N LEU A 539 15.29 4.47 -5.78
CA LEU A 539 16.35 3.60 -5.26
C LEU A 539 17.04 2.78 -6.36
N GLN A 540 16.74 3.00 -7.63
CA GLN A 540 17.40 2.27 -8.72
C GLN A 540 18.93 2.53 -8.68
N GLY A 541 19.71 1.44 -8.73
CA GLY A 541 21.16 1.48 -8.61
C GLY A 541 21.70 1.57 -7.17
N GLN A 542 20.84 1.67 -6.16
CA GLN A 542 21.23 1.51 -4.76
C GLN A 542 21.20 0.02 -4.37
N SER A 543 22.09 -0.38 -3.45
CA SER A 543 22.04 -1.71 -2.86
C SER A 543 20.85 -1.83 -1.90
N GLY A 544 20.28 -3.03 -1.81
CA GLY A 544 19.17 -3.34 -0.92
C GLY A 544 17.88 -3.73 -1.65
N TYR A 545 16.96 -4.28 -0.88
CA TYR A 545 15.71 -4.85 -1.37
C TYR A 545 14.61 -4.80 -0.29
N GLY A 546 13.39 -5.18 -0.66
CA GLY A 546 12.23 -5.12 0.23
C GLY A 546 11.95 -3.70 0.72
N LEU A 547 11.45 -3.59 1.96
CA LEU A 547 11.22 -2.31 2.62
C LEU A 547 12.54 -1.56 2.83
N PRO A 548 12.60 -0.25 2.49
CA PRO A 548 13.84 0.52 2.62
C PRO A 548 14.24 0.66 4.08
N GLN A 549 15.52 0.41 4.35
CA GLN A 549 16.15 0.64 5.65
C GLN A 549 16.75 2.04 5.73
N GLN A 550 17.36 2.42 6.87
CA GLN A 550 17.68 3.81 7.19
C GLN A 550 18.52 4.49 6.10
N ALA A 551 19.61 3.86 5.65
CA ALA A 551 20.47 4.41 4.60
C ALA A 551 19.71 4.66 3.28
N GLU A 552 18.81 3.75 2.90
CA GLU A 552 17.98 3.88 1.69
C GLU A 552 16.94 5.00 1.85
N ARG A 553 16.39 5.17 3.05
CA ARG A 553 15.46 6.26 3.39
C ARG A 553 16.17 7.62 3.32
N ASP A 554 17.37 7.73 3.87
CA ASP A 554 18.16 8.98 3.82
C ASP A 554 18.53 9.36 2.38
N PHE A 555 18.88 8.37 1.56
CA PHE A 555 19.12 8.56 0.13
C PHE A 555 17.85 9.07 -0.59
N VAL A 556 16.71 8.43 -0.38
CA VAL A 556 15.44 8.87 -0.98
C VAL A 556 15.06 10.27 -0.52
N GLN A 557 15.22 10.59 0.77
CA GLN A 557 14.93 11.93 1.30
C GLN A 557 15.72 13.01 0.55
N SER A 558 17.02 12.81 0.33
CA SER A 558 17.87 13.77 -0.39
C SER A 558 17.55 13.87 -1.88
N LYS A 559 17.41 12.73 -2.58
CA LYS A 559 17.15 12.68 -4.02
C LYS A 559 15.74 13.16 -4.39
N ALA A 560 14.74 12.77 -3.62
CA ALA A 560 13.34 13.05 -3.93
C ALA A 560 12.96 14.51 -3.68
N SER A 561 13.55 15.18 -2.68
CA SER A 561 13.21 16.58 -2.35
C SER A 561 13.45 17.52 -3.54
N ALA A 562 14.60 17.40 -4.20
CA ALA A 562 14.93 18.21 -5.39
C ALA A 562 14.04 17.87 -6.59
N LEU A 563 13.78 16.57 -6.81
CA LEU A 563 12.93 16.09 -7.90
C LEU A 563 11.49 16.61 -7.76
N LEU A 564 10.91 16.51 -6.55
CA LEU A 564 9.57 17.00 -6.25
C LEU A 564 9.48 18.52 -6.39
N GLY A 565 10.50 19.25 -5.93
CA GLY A 565 10.58 20.70 -6.12
C GLY A 565 10.57 21.10 -7.60
N ALA A 566 11.41 20.45 -8.43
CA ALA A 566 11.45 20.68 -9.87
C ALA A 566 10.12 20.32 -10.54
N GLN A 567 9.49 19.22 -10.13
CA GLN A 567 8.21 18.80 -10.68
C GLN A 567 7.07 19.77 -10.34
N HIS A 568 7.02 20.26 -9.09
CA HIS A 568 6.03 21.26 -8.68
C HIS A 568 6.19 22.55 -9.49
N ALA A 569 7.43 23.01 -9.71
CA ALA A 569 7.71 24.15 -10.58
C ALA A 569 7.33 23.91 -12.05
N ALA A 570 7.52 22.68 -12.56
CA ALA A 570 7.10 22.30 -13.91
C ALA A 570 5.57 22.28 -14.04
N ARG A 571 4.84 21.82 -13.01
CA ARG A 571 3.36 21.89 -12.95
C ARG A 571 2.89 23.34 -13.03
N ASP A 572 3.48 24.23 -12.23
CA ASP A 572 3.12 25.66 -12.24
C ASP A 572 3.33 26.30 -13.61
N THR A 573 4.47 26.00 -14.24
CA THR A 573 4.79 26.48 -15.59
C THR A 573 3.77 25.96 -16.61
N LEU A 574 3.40 24.67 -16.54
CA LEU A 574 2.41 24.08 -17.44
C LEU A 574 1.03 24.73 -17.26
N GLU A 575 0.59 24.97 -16.03
CA GLU A 575 -0.69 25.64 -15.76
C GLU A 575 -0.71 27.07 -16.31
N HIS A 576 0.39 27.82 -16.14
CA HIS A 576 0.54 29.16 -16.68
C HIS A 576 0.45 29.16 -18.21
N ASP A 577 1.23 28.29 -18.86
CA ASP A 577 1.33 28.23 -20.31
C ASP A 577 0.12 27.57 -21.00
N ALA A 578 -0.68 26.81 -20.25
CA ALA A 578 -1.93 26.25 -20.74
C ALA A 578 -3.06 27.30 -20.79
N ARG A 579 -2.99 28.38 -20.02
CA ARG A 579 -4.04 29.41 -19.96
C ARG A 579 -4.31 30.05 -21.34
N PRO A 580 -3.30 30.45 -22.15
CA PRO A 580 -3.52 30.93 -23.52
C PRO A 580 -4.19 29.90 -24.44
N LEU A 581 -4.05 28.60 -24.17
CA LEU A 581 -4.63 27.50 -24.96
C LEU A 581 -6.11 27.24 -24.64
N LEU A 582 -6.69 27.94 -23.67
CA LEU A 582 -8.11 27.83 -23.38
C LEU A 582 -8.98 28.59 -24.40
N PRO A 583 -10.23 28.15 -24.65
CA PRO A 583 -11.22 28.93 -25.36
C PRO A 583 -11.38 30.33 -24.77
N GLN A 584 -11.56 31.34 -25.61
CA GLN A 584 -11.59 32.75 -25.18
C GLN A 584 -12.67 33.02 -24.14
N ASP A 585 -13.87 32.49 -24.35
CA ASP A 585 -15.01 32.60 -23.44
C ASP A 585 -14.70 32.03 -22.05
N LEU A 586 -14.02 30.88 -22.01
CA LEU A 586 -13.63 30.26 -20.74
C LEU A 586 -12.54 31.04 -20.02
N ARG A 587 -11.57 31.62 -20.75
CA ARG A 587 -10.56 32.53 -20.17
C ARG A 587 -11.22 33.74 -19.54
N GLU A 588 -12.11 34.42 -20.27
CA GLU A 588 -12.83 35.59 -19.77
C GLU A 588 -13.69 35.27 -18.53
N GLN A 589 -14.29 34.07 -18.48
CA GLN A 589 -15.00 33.60 -17.29
C GLN A 589 -14.08 33.37 -16.09
N ILE A 590 -12.91 32.77 -16.29
CA ILE A 590 -11.90 32.56 -15.24
C ILE A 590 -11.39 33.91 -14.74
N ASP A 591 -10.97 34.79 -15.63
CA ASP A 591 -10.45 36.14 -15.32
C ASP A 591 -11.47 36.95 -14.51
N GLY A 592 -12.74 36.95 -14.95
CA GLY A 592 -13.81 37.65 -14.23
C GLY A 592 -14.12 37.05 -12.85
N THR A 593 -13.99 35.73 -12.70
CA THR A 593 -14.21 35.04 -11.41
C THR A 593 -13.06 35.32 -10.45
N GLU A 594 -11.81 35.37 -10.95
CA GLU A 594 -10.63 35.77 -10.17
C GLU A 594 -10.74 37.23 -9.71
N ALA A 595 -11.22 38.13 -10.57
CA ALA A 595 -11.51 39.52 -10.19
C ALA A 595 -12.59 39.61 -9.10
N ASN A 596 -13.67 38.83 -9.22
CA ASN A 596 -14.71 38.75 -8.19
C ASN A 596 -14.17 38.24 -6.85
N LEU A 597 -13.32 37.20 -6.87
CA LEU A 597 -12.66 36.67 -5.66
C LEU A 597 -11.77 37.73 -4.99
N ALA A 598 -11.00 38.48 -5.77
CA ALA A 598 -10.17 39.57 -5.25
C ALA A 598 -11.02 40.67 -4.60
N ALA A 599 -12.10 41.11 -5.27
CA ALA A 599 -13.04 42.10 -4.75
C ALA A 599 -13.73 41.64 -3.46
N LEU A 600 -14.14 40.37 -3.38
CA LEU A 600 -14.70 39.76 -2.16
C LEU A 600 -13.67 39.75 -1.02
N GLY A 601 -12.42 39.38 -1.30
CA GLY A 601 -11.34 39.36 -0.32
C GLY A 601 -11.00 40.76 0.23
N GLU A 602 -10.96 41.78 -0.61
CA GLU A 602 -10.80 43.18 -0.17
C GLU A 602 -11.99 43.64 0.68
N ARG A 603 -13.21 43.38 0.21
CA ARG A 603 -14.43 43.77 0.89
C ARG A 603 -14.56 43.14 2.27
N LEU A 604 -14.30 41.83 2.39
CA LEU A 604 -14.33 41.13 3.67
C LEU A 604 -13.32 41.73 4.67
N ARG A 605 -12.11 42.06 4.21
CA ARG A 605 -11.12 42.74 5.05
C ARG A 605 -11.58 44.13 5.49
N ARG A 606 -12.22 44.90 4.61
CA ARG A 606 -12.78 46.22 4.96
C ARG A 606 -13.92 46.11 5.98
N LEU A 607 -14.94 45.30 5.68
CA LEU A 607 -16.09 45.09 6.56
C LEU A 607 -15.69 44.46 7.90
N GLY A 608 -14.68 43.58 7.91
CA GLY A 608 -14.13 42.99 9.13
C GLY A 608 -13.49 44.03 10.05
N ARG A 609 -12.72 44.99 9.48
CA ARG A 609 -12.16 46.12 10.24
C ARG A 609 -13.26 47.01 10.82
N GLU A 610 -14.28 47.33 10.03
CA GLU A 610 -15.43 48.14 10.46
C GLU A 610 -16.24 47.47 11.58
N ALA A 611 -16.33 46.15 11.57
CA ALA A 611 -17.02 45.35 12.58
C ALA A 611 -16.15 45.00 13.82
N GLY A 612 -14.91 45.49 13.90
CA GLY A 612 -14.00 45.19 15.01
C GLY A 612 -13.54 43.73 15.09
N VAL A 613 -13.63 42.96 13.99
CA VAL A 613 -13.12 41.60 13.92
C VAL A 613 -11.60 41.66 13.76
N PRO A 614 -10.80 41.06 14.67
CA PRO A 614 -9.35 41.04 14.55
C PRO A 614 -8.94 40.41 13.22
N ALA A 615 -7.92 40.97 12.56
CA ALA A 615 -7.35 40.33 11.39
C ALA A 615 -6.87 38.93 11.78
N LEU A 616 -7.43 37.89 11.13
CA LEU A 616 -6.88 36.54 11.23
C LEU A 616 -5.42 36.61 10.79
N ALA A 617 -4.50 36.32 11.72
CA ALA A 617 -3.11 36.12 11.37
C ALA A 617 -3.03 35.04 10.28
N PRO A 618 -2.20 35.20 9.23
CA PRO A 618 -1.97 34.12 8.29
C PRO A 618 -1.51 32.89 9.09
N SER A 619 -2.24 31.79 8.94
CA SER A 619 -1.85 30.53 9.57
C SER A 619 -0.46 30.15 9.03
N PRO A 620 0.52 29.82 9.89
CA PRO A 620 1.90 29.57 9.46
C PRO A 620 2.06 28.41 8.47
N ASP A 621 1.01 27.59 8.27
CA ASP A 621 1.00 26.43 7.36
C ASP A 621 0.22 26.64 6.05
N GLN A 622 -0.31 27.84 5.76
CA GLN A 622 -1.00 28.08 4.48
C GLN A 622 -0.06 28.23 3.27
N GLY A 623 1.26 28.11 3.46
CA GLY A 623 2.24 28.11 2.38
C GLY A 623 2.12 26.90 1.43
N GLU A 624 1.48 25.81 1.85
CA GLU A 624 1.42 24.55 1.06
C GLU A 624 0.01 24.10 0.66
N SER A 625 -1.06 24.79 1.09
CA SER A 625 -2.44 24.48 0.67
C SER A 625 -2.73 25.06 -0.72
N ARG A 626 -1.97 24.62 -1.73
CA ARG A 626 -2.32 24.85 -3.15
C ARG A 626 -3.53 24.00 -3.51
N ASN A 627 -4.31 24.48 -4.48
CA ASN A 627 -5.54 23.85 -4.97
C ASN A 627 -5.28 22.36 -5.29
N PRO A 628 -5.79 21.39 -4.49
CA PRO A 628 -5.50 19.96 -4.67
C PRO A 628 -6.03 19.41 -6.00
N ALA A 629 -6.86 20.21 -6.70
CA ALA A 629 -7.28 19.92 -8.05
C ALA A 629 -6.09 19.76 -9.00
N SER A 630 -4.96 20.45 -8.87
CA SER A 630 -3.85 20.62 -9.85
C SER A 630 -3.06 19.37 -10.33
N ARG A 631 -3.62 18.16 -10.25
CA ARG A 631 -3.15 17.05 -11.08
C ARG A 631 -3.74 17.11 -12.50
N PRO A 632 -2.96 16.79 -13.54
CA PRO A 632 -3.44 16.74 -14.92
C PRO A 632 -4.65 15.81 -15.11
#